data_AF-L5NUU2-F1
#
_entry.id   AF-L5NUU2-F1
#
_cell.length_a   1.000
_cell.length_b   1.000
_cell.length_c   1.000
_cell.angle_alpha   90.00
_cell.angle_beta   90.00
_cell.angle_gamma   90.00
#
_symmetry.space_group_name_H-M   'P 1'
#
loop_
_entity.id
_entity.type
_entity.pdbx_description
1 polymer ?
#
loop_
_entity_poly.entity_id
_entity_poly.type
_entity_poly.pdbx_seq_one_letter_code
_entity_poly.pdbx_strand_id
1 'polypeptide(L)'
;MVAHDNEMGLPALFEKITEETPFYGEVKPAVTAVLWGLCRAGEFRPVAEDGEALAADELLTLSQQMEIKLRTAPSSTSLKEQFIDAGIIDPIQTVDEGIVALEELNESVIRRARTLAETTEVSIETEIESEALVSLVAAFSNALSELSDGAESRAKAIAADDTDWEEVIDQVASDEEWMTAVEDRWESRESYLLQLDGLLRFRELEIDWLSQSFYDELDQLSQQLDNESGREWWTQEGWQSFDQSLDARLTAISALEEDWSTQVAETNAKSLATELEGHQWLIPPLQLPEHSVHDGFQSGYLRPLRHFRDTHESIQACISALTNREPGTHDERSLKRALGTVSSTTDWDSLNMNRVDSYREKYETVEQLVGGTRPDEIEGVGVLFGDESALKSQFERIVKSRNPTIEQIDGGVIIK
;
A
#
# COMPACT_ATOMS: atom_id res chain seq x y z
N MET A 1 -13.91 56.61 14.15
CA MET A 1 -13.65 57.67 13.15
C MET A 1 -12.28 57.34 12.57
N VAL A 2 -12.27 56.51 11.53
CA VAL A 2 -11.03 56.01 10.90
C VAL A 2 -10.58 57.06 9.89
N ALA A 3 -9.33 57.49 9.96
CA ALA A 3 -8.77 58.48 9.05
C ALA A 3 -8.66 57.90 7.63
N HIS A 4 -9.26 58.56 6.64
CA HIS A 4 -9.25 58.21 5.22
C HIS A 4 -7.92 58.59 4.51
N ASP A 5 -6.77 58.31 5.12
CA ASP A 5 -5.47 58.80 4.61
C ASP A 5 -4.87 57.97 3.45
N ASN A 6 -5.54 56.90 3.01
CA ASN A 6 -5.04 55.95 1.99
C ASN A 6 -5.86 55.89 0.69
N GLU A 7 -6.77 56.85 0.47
CA GLU A 7 -7.62 56.90 -0.74
C GLU A 7 -7.44 58.23 -1.47
N MET A 8 -7.20 58.18 -2.77
CA MET A 8 -7.09 59.38 -3.61
C MET A 8 -8.00 59.27 -4.83
N GLY A 9 -8.87 60.27 -5.03
CA GLY A 9 -9.70 60.37 -6.23
C GLY A 9 -8.84 60.58 -7.48
N LEU A 10 -9.17 59.88 -8.57
CA LEU A 10 -8.48 60.01 -9.87
C LEU A 10 -8.36 61.48 -10.33
N PRO A 11 -9.40 62.33 -10.22
CA PRO A 11 -9.31 63.74 -10.61
C PRO A 11 -8.28 64.52 -9.78
N ALA A 12 -8.26 64.30 -8.46
CA ALA A 12 -7.32 64.94 -7.54
C ALA A 12 -5.88 64.45 -7.75
N LEU A 13 -5.71 63.16 -8.05
CA LEU A 13 -4.41 62.58 -8.43
C LEU A 13 -3.88 63.22 -9.72
N PHE A 14 -4.72 63.37 -10.74
CA PHE A 14 -4.32 64.03 -12.00
C PHE A 14 -3.98 65.50 -11.80
N GLU A 15 -4.73 66.22 -10.98
CA GLU A 15 -4.43 67.61 -10.63
C GLU A 15 -3.07 67.71 -9.96
N LYS A 16 -2.80 66.85 -8.96
CA LYS A 16 -1.52 66.80 -8.26
C LYS A 16 -0.33 66.41 -9.16
N ILE A 17 -0.50 65.42 -10.05
CA ILE A 17 0.52 65.04 -11.05
C ILE A 17 0.80 66.20 -12.01
N THR A 18 -0.24 66.94 -12.40
CA THR A 18 -0.12 68.09 -13.31
C THR A 18 0.52 69.29 -12.60
N GLU A 19 0.26 69.48 -11.31
CA GLU A 19 0.92 70.51 -10.48
C GLU A 19 2.42 70.22 -10.29
N GLU A 20 2.80 68.97 -10.04
CA GLU A 20 4.21 68.60 -9.88
C GLU A 20 4.96 68.47 -11.20
N THR A 21 4.28 68.02 -12.26
CA THR A 21 4.85 67.85 -13.60
C THR A 21 3.86 68.29 -14.68
N PRO A 22 3.89 69.57 -15.10
CA PRO A 22 2.91 70.16 -16.02
C PRO A 22 2.80 69.46 -17.38
N PHE A 23 3.86 68.77 -17.82
CA PHE A 23 3.88 68.01 -19.08
C PHE A 23 2.84 66.88 -19.12
N TYR A 24 2.46 66.30 -17.98
CA TYR A 24 1.49 65.19 -17.93
C TYR A 24 0.02 65.64 -18.02
N GLY A 25 -0.26 66.95 -18.01
CA GLY A 25 -1.63 67.47 -18.11
C GLY A 25 -2.36 67.10 -19.41
N GLU A 26 -1.62 66.92 -20.51
CA GLU A 26 -2.16 66.54 -21.83
C GLU A 26 -2.19 65.00 -22.05
N VAL A 27 -1.62 64.21 -21.14
CA VAL A 27 -1.38 62.77 -21.36
C VAL A 27 -2.18 61.90 -20.38
N LYS A 28 -3.38 62.36 -19.98
CA LYS A 28 -4.29 61.62 -19.10
C LYS A 28 -4.50 60.16 -19.54
N PRO A 29 -4.72 59.84 -20.84
CA PRO A 29 -4.90 58.45 -21.27
C PRO A 29 -3.69 57.55 -21.01
N ALA A 30 -2.46 58.06 -21.14
CA ALA A 30 -1.26 57.26 -20.89
C ALA A 30 -1.04 57.04 -19.40
N VAL A 31 -1.31 58.05 -18.57
CA VAL A 31 -1.24 57.92 -17.11
C VAL A 31 -2.33 56.97 -16.60
N THR A 32 -3.55 57.01 -17.16
CA THR A 32 -4.60 56.01 -16.88
C THR A 32 -4.15 54.60 -17.29
N ALA A 33 -3.46 54.44 -18.42
CA ALA A 33 -2.92 53.13 -18.83
C ALA A 33 -1.81 52.61 -17.88
N VAL A 34 -0.98 53.50 -17.35
CA VAL A 34 0.02 53.14 -16.32
C VAL A 34 -0.66 52.76 -15.01
N LEU A 35 -1.65 53.54 -14.55
CA LEU A 35 -2.43 53.22 -13.34
C LEU A 35 -3.21 51.92 -13.51
N TRP A 36 -3.76 51.65 -14.69
CA TRP A 36 -4.37 50.38 -15.04
C TRP A 36 -3.37 49.22 -14.92
N GLY A 37 -2.15 49.39 -15.45
CA GLY A 37 -1.08 48.42 -15.31
C GLY A 37 -0.68 48.17 -13.85
N LEU A 38 -0.64 49.22 -13.02
CA LEU A 38 -0.35 49.12 -11.59
C LEU A 38 -1.51 48.49 -10.81
N CYS A 39 -2.77 48.71 -11.21
CA CYS A 39 -3.91 48.01 -10.66
C CYS A 39 -3.88 46.52 -10.98
N ARG A 40 -3.45 46.15 -12.20
CA ARG A 40 -3.21 44.74 -12.57
C ARG A 40 -2.01 44.13 -11.86
N ALA A 41 -1.05 44.94 -11.45
CA ALA A 41 0.08 44.52 -10.64
C ALA A 41 -0.26 44.42 -9.14
N GLY A 42 -1.45 44.83 -8.71
CA GLY A 42 -1.88 44.76 -7.31
C GLY A 42 -1.42 45.91 -6.41
N GLU A 43 -0.69 46.89 -6.96
CA GLU A 43 -0.17 48.06 -6.22
C GLU A 43 -1.30 49.03 -5.79
N PHE A 44 -2.34 49.12 -6.60
CA PHE A 44 -3.52 49.96 -6.34
C PHE A 44 -4.81 49.19 -6.62
N ARG A 45 -5.84 49.42 -5.80
CA ARG A 45 -7.21 48.92 -6.05
C ARG A 45 -8.13 50.09 -6.41
N PRO A 46 -8.81 50.07 -7.57
CA PRO A 46 -9.83 51.07 -7.88
C PRO A 46 -11.08 50.78 -7.05
N VAL A 47 -11.67 51.84 -6.49
CA VAL A 47 -12.91 51.77 -5.71
C VAL A 47 -13.85 52.89 -6.14
N ALA A 48 -15.15 52.63 -6.09
CA ALA A 48 -16.19 53.61 -6.32
C ALA A 48 -16.29 54.63 -5.17
N GLU A 49 -17.06 55.70 -5.37
CA GLU A 49 -17.21 56.78 -4.39
C GLU A 49 -17.75 56.29 -3.04
N ASP A 50 -18.62 55.26 -3.07
CA ASP A 50 -19.23 54.57 -1.91
C ASP A 50 -18.32 53.51 -1.26
N GLY A 51 -17.14 53.26 -1.85
CA GLY A 51 -16.15 52.32 -1.34
C GLY A 51 -16.24 50.91 -1.90
N GLU A 52 -17.15 50.63 -2.85
CA GLU A 52 -17.22 49.35 -3.55
C GLU A 52 -15.99 49.11 -4.43
N ALA A 53 -15.44 47.88 -4.43
CA ALA A 53 -14.28 47.54 -5.23
C ALA A 53 -14.65 47.44 -6.71
N LEU A 54 -13.82 48.03 -7.58
CA LEU A 54 -14.00 48.00 -9.03
C LEU A 54 -12.93 47.11 -9.68
N ALA A 55 -13.24 46.55 -10.85
CA ALA A 55 -12.26 45.80 -11.63
C ALA A 55 -11.23 46.76 -12.25
N ALA A 56 -10.00 46.30 -12.49
CA ALA A 56 -8.95 47.14 -13.08
C ALA A 56 -9.37 47.73 -14.44
N ASP A 57 -10.04 46.93 -15.28
CA ASP A 57 -10.52 47.35 -16.61
C ASP A 57 -11.60 48.45 -16.54
N GLU A 58 -12.30 48.59 -15.41
CA GLU A 58 -13.28 49.65 -15.18
C GLU A 58 -12.61 51.03 -15.03
N LEU A 59 -11.32 51.07 -14.68
CA LEU A 59 -10.53 52.29 -14.72
C LEU A 59 -10.43 52.88 -16.15
N LEU A 60 -10.43 52.02 -17.18
CA LEU A 60 -10.33 52.45 -18.59
C LEU A 60 -11.68 52.88 -19.16
N THR A 61 -12.78 52.31 -18.67
CA THR A 61 -14.13 52.49 -19.25
C THR A 61 -15.01 53.45 -18.45
N LEU A 62 -14.92 53.45 -17.12
CA LEU A 62 -15.82 54.20 -16.22
C LEU A 62 -15.18 55.47 -15.64
N SER A 63 -13.86 55.68 -15.80
CA SER A 63 -13.17 56.88 -15.28
C SER A 63 -13.67 58.21 -15.87
N GLN A 64 -14.45 58.17 -16.96
CA GLN A 64 -15.10 59.34 -17.55
C GLN A 64 -16.54 59.56 -17.06
N GLN A 65 -17.12 58.58 -16.36
CA GLN A 65 -18.55 58.53 -16.03
C GLN A 65 -18.83 58.60 -14.53
N MET A 66 -17.87 58.21 -13.69
CA MET A 66 -17.99 58.24 -12.24
C MET A 66 -16.64 58.54 -11.58
N GLU A 67 -16.67 59.04 -10.35
CA GLU A 67 -15.45 59.27 -9.57
C GLU A 67 -14.90 57.95 -9.03
N ILE A 68 -13.73 57.57 -9.52
CA ILE A 68 -12.98 56.39 -9.06
C ILE A 68 -11.89 56.86 -8.10
N LYS A 69 -11.79 56.24 -6.92
CA LYS A 69 -10.68 56.44 -5.99
C LYS A 69 -9.71 55.28 -6.12
N LEU A 70 -8.42 55.57 -5.95
CA LEU A 70 -7.37 54.56 -5.85
C LEU A 70 -7.02 54.38 -4.38
N ARG A 71 -7.13 53.14 -3.90
CA ARG A 71 -6.68 52.74 -2.58
C ARG A 71 -5.35 52.00 -2.73
N THR A 72 -4.33 52.43 -1.98
CA THR A 72 -3.07 51.68 -1.89
C THR A 72 -3.31 50.37 -1.17
N ALA A 73 -2.83 49.25 -1.69
CA ALA A 73 -2.88 47.99 -0.96
C ALA A 73 -2.08 48.15 0.36
N PRO A 74 -2.59 47.68 1.51
CA PRO A 74 -1.79 47.65 2.73
C PRO A 74 -0.57 46.76 2.50
N SER A 75 0.60 47.27 2.86
CA SER A 75 1.92 46.73 2.51
C SER A 75 2.28 45.42 3.24
N SER A 76 2.51 44.35 2.48
CA SER A 76 3.57 43.33 2.67
C SER A 76 3.51 42.37 1.47
N THR A 77 4.36 42.57 0.46
CA THR A 77 4.50 41.72 -0.76
C THR A 77 3.19 41.50 -1.54
N SER A 78 3.11 41.99 -2.78
CA SER A 78 1.91 41.80 -3.60
C SER A 78 1.55 40.31 -3.70
N LEU A 79 0.26 39.94 -3.77
CA LEU A 79 -0.17 38.53 -3.94
C LEU A 79 0.57 37.84 -5.10
N LYS A 80 0.85 38.60 -6.16
CA LYS A 80 1.66 38.13 -7.28
C LYS A 80 3.08 37.72 -6.85
N GLU A 81 3.75 38.54 -6.06
CA GLU A 81 5.08 38.23 -5.53
C GLU A 81 5.02 37.04 -4.56
N GLN A 82 3.97 36.91 -3.74
CA GLN A 82 3.78 35.74 -2.88
C GLN A 82 3.66 34.44 -3.69
N PHE A 83 2.89 34.43 -4.78
CA PHE A 83 2.81 33.27 -5.68
C PHE A 83 4.13 32.94 -6.37
N ILE A 84 4.94 33.96 -6.71
CA ILE A 84 6.27 33.75 -7.30
C ILE A 84 7.24 33.18 -6.27
N ASP A 85 7.25 33.72 -5.05
CA ASP A 85 8.13 33.30 -3.96
C ASP A 85 7.82 31.86 -3.52
N ALA A 86 6.54 31.49 -3.51
CA ALA A 86 6.09 30.12 -3.27
C ALA A 86 6.29 29.17 -4.48
N GLY A 87 6.76 29.68 -5.62
CA GLY A 87 7.00 28.87 -6.83
C GLY A 87 5.72 28.37 -7.52
N ILE A 88 4.56 28.98 -7.24
CA ILE A 88 3.27 28.62 -7.82
C ILE A 88 3.17 29.13 -9.27
N ILE A 89 3.71 30.32 -9.56
CA ILE A 89 3.74 30.91 -10.91
C ILE A 89 5.06 31.57 -11.27
N ASP A 90 5.35 31.66 -12.57
CA ASP A 90 6.46 32.43 -13.12
C ASP A 90 6.17 33.96 -13.09
N PRO A 91 7.21 34.82 -13.08
CA PRO A 91 7.04 36.28 -13.06
C PRO A 91 6.21 36.87 -14.20
N ILE A 92 6.14 36.17 -15.34
CA ILE A 92 5.37 36.58 -16.52
C ILE A 92 3.87 36.30 -16.39
N GLN A 93 3.48 35.40 -15.49
CA GLN A 93 2.10 34.99 -15.28
C GLN A 93 1.34 35.99 -14.40
N THR A 94 0.02 35.86 -14.42
CA THR A 94 -0.94 36.76 -13.77
C THR A 94 -1.40 36.22 -12.42
N VAL A 95 -2.02 37.09 -11.61
CA VAL A 95 -2.60 36.69 -10.32
C VAL A 95 -3.70 35.65 -10.52
N ASP A 96 -4.56 35.81 -11.54
CA ASP A 96 -5.63 34.84 -11.84
C ASP A 96 -5.05 33.45 -12.19
N GLU A 97 -3.94 33.40 -12.94
CA GLU A 97 -3.23 32.14 -13.21
C GLU A 97 -2.63 31.54 -11.93
N GLY A 98 -2.22 32.37 -10.96
CA GLY A 98 -1.75 31.90 -9.65
C GLY A 98 -2.85 31.37 -8.74
N ILE A 99 -4.03 31.99 -8.75
CA ILE A 99 -5.20 31.48 -8.04
C ILE A 99 -5.61 30.11 -8.60
N VAL A 100 -5.70 29.98 -9.93
CA VAL A 100 -6.01 28.69 -10.57
C VAL A 100 -4.95 27.63 -10.24
N ALA A 101 -3.66 27.96 -10.30
CA ALA A 101 -2.60 27.02 -9.94
C ALA A 101 -2.67 26.59 -8.45
N LEU A 102 -2.99 27.52 -7.55
CA LEU A 102 -3.20 27.22 -6.13
C LEU A 102 -4.43 26.32 -5.91
N GLU A 103 -5.53 26.57 -6.62
CA GLU A 103 -6.72 25.71 -6.62
C GLU A 103 -6.37 24.30 -7.10
N GLU A 104 -5.62 24.16 -8.19
CA GLU A 104 -5.18 22.87 -8.73
C GLU A 104 -4.29 22.09 -7.75
N LEU A 105 -3.36 22.77 -7.07
CA LEU A 105 -2.53 22.17 -6.02
C LEU A 105 -3.39 21.73 -4.83
N ASN A 106 -4.32 22.57 -4.38
CA ASN A 106 -5.22 22.21 -3.29
C ASN A 106 -6.15 21.03 -3.64
N GLU A 107 -6.66 20.98 -4.87
CA GLU A 107 -7.44 19.84 -5.37
C GLU A 107 -6.58 18.56 -5.53
N SER A 108 -5.29 18.69 -5.81
CA SER A 108 -4.33 17.58 -5.77
C SER A 108 -4.24 16.99 -4.37
N VAL A 109 -4.04 17.82 -3.33
CA VAL A 109 -4.04 17.39 -1.92
C VAL A 109 -5.31 16.61 -1.58
N ILE A 110 -6.49 17.16 -1.87
CA ILE A 110 -7.79 16.51 -1.58
C ILE A 110 -7.85 15.11 -2.21
N ARG A 111 -7.54 15.01 -3.51
CA ARG A 111 -7.63 13.73 -4.24
C ARG A 111 -6.65 12.70 -3.71
N ARG A 112 -5.40 13.11 -3.47
CA ARG A 112 -4.35 12.22 -2.96
C ARG A 112 -4.66 11.73 -1.55
N ALA A 113 -5.05 12.63 -0.65
CA ALA A 113 -5.42 12.30 0.72
C ALA A 113 -6.58 11.30 0.78
N ARG A 114 -7.65 11.53 0.00
CA ARG A 114 -8.78 10.60 -0.09
C ARG A 114 -8.40 9.25 -0.68
N THR A 115 -7.63 9.24 -1.77
CA THR A 115 -7.19 7.99 -2.42
C THR A 115 -6.34 7.15 -1.47
N LEU A 116 -5.43 7.79 -0.73
CA LEU A 116 -4.60 7.09 0.24
C LEU A 116 -5.43 6.59 1.43
N ALA A 117 -6.35 7.42 1.95
CA ALA A 117 -7.26 7.02 3.03
C ALA A 117 -8.09 5.78 2.64
N GLU A 118 -8.72 5.80 1.46
CA GLU A 118 -9.47 4.66 0.91
C GLU A 118 -8.59 3.40 0.77
N THR A 119 -7.35 3.57 0.30
CA THR A 119 -6.40 2.45 0.17
C THR A 119 -6.03 1.86 1.53
N THR A 120 -5.82 2.71 2.54
CA THR A 120 -5.52 2.27 3.90
C THR A 120 -6.73 1.60 4.58
N GLU A 121 -7.94 2.07 4.33
CA GLU A 121 -9.18 1.47 4.83
C GLU A 121 -9.39 0.07 4.25
N VAL A 122 -9.17 -0.11 2.94
CA VAL A 122 -9.22 -1.43 2.30
C VAL A 122 -8.19 -2.38 2.93
N SER A 123 -6.99 -1.90 3.24
CA SER A 123 -5.95 -2.70 3.89
C SER A 123 -6.39 -3.15 5.29
N ILE A 124 -7.01 -2.26 6.07
CA ILE A 124 -7.62 -2.59 7.37
C ILE A 124 -8.71 -3.65 7.23
N GLU A 125 -9.61 -3.52 6.25
CA GLU A 125 -10.75 -4.42 6.09
C GLU A 125 -10.38 -5.83 5.58
N THR A 126 -9.29 -5.94 4.82
CA THR A 126 -8.98 -7.17 4.07
C THR A 126 -7.71 -7.88 4.49
N GLU A 127 -6.75 -7.17 5.09
CA GLU A 127 -5.40 -7.71 5.32
C GLU A 127 -4.96 -7.67 6.78
N ILE A 128 -5.42 -6.70 7.57
CA ILE A 128 -4.97 -6.54 8.98
C ILE A 128 -6.05 -7.08 9.92
N GLU A 129 -5.69 -8.02 10.79
CA GLU A 129 -6.61 -8.62 11.76
C GLU A 129 -6.32 -8.18 13.20
N SER A 130 -5.07 -7.80 13.52
CA SER A 130 -4.70 -7.36 14.86
C SER A 130 -5.36 -6.02 15.24
N GLU A 131 -6.13 -6.00 16.33
CA GLU A 131 -6.83 -4.80 16.82
C GLU A 131 -5.90 -3.58 17.03
N ALA A 132 -4.68 -3.82 17.54
CA ALA A 132 -3.69 -2.76 17.77
C ALA A 132 -3.22 -2.12 16.45
N LEU A 133 -2.96 -2.94 15.44
CA LEU A 133 -2.57 -2.47 14.11
C LEU A 133 -3.73 -1.83 13.35
N VAL A 134 -4.94 -2.39 13.46
CA VAL A 134 -6.16 -1.77 12.95
C VAL A 134 -6.32 -0.36 13.52
N SER A 135 -6.14 -0.18 14.82
CA SER A 135 -6.22 1.13 15.48
C SER A 135 -5.17 2.11 14.98
N LEU A 136 -3.94 1.63 14.80
CA LEU A 136 -2.79 2.43 14.36
C LEU A 136 -2.89 2.87 12.89
N VAL A 137 -3.39 2.00 12.01
CA VAL A 137 -3.66 2.34 10.60
C VAL A 137 -4.92 3.20 10.48
N ALA A 138 -5.94 2.97 11.31
CA ALA A 138 -7.13 3.83 11.35
C ALA A 138 -6.80 5.26 11.79
N ALA A 139 -5.87 5.44 12.74
CA ALA A 139 -5.37 6.76 13.12
C ALA A 139 -4.72 7.51 11.94
N PHE A 140 -3.96 6.79 11.09
CA PHE A 140 -3.39 7.36 9.87
C PHE A 140 -4.46 7.74 8.85
N SER A 141 -5.45 6.85 8.61
CA SER A 141 -6.59 7.15 7.72
C SER A 141 -7.40 8.36 8.20
N ASN A 142 -7.57 8.51 9.51
CA ASN A 142 -8.24 9.68 10.09
C ASN A 142 -7.42 10.96 9.85
N ALA A 143 -6.09 10.93 10.03
CA ALA A 143 -5.24 12.09 9.74
C ALA A 143 -5.32 12.52 8.25
N LEU A 144 -5.38 11.56 7.33
CA LEU A 144 -5.60 11.83 5.91
C LEU A 144 -6.98 12.44 5.64
N SER A 145 -8.01 11.97 6.34
CA SER A 145 -9.37 12.50 6.23
C SER A 145 -9.45 13.94 6.76
N GLU A 146 -8.83 14.23 7.90
CA GLU A 146 -8.75 15.58 8.47
C GLU A 146 -8.01 16.56 7.53
N LEU A 147 -6.94 16.10 6.88
CA LEU A 147 -6.24 16.88 5.86
C LEU A 147 -7.15 17.18 4.67
N SER A 148 -7.87 16.18 4.14
CA SER A 148 -8.84 16.38 3.06
C SER A 148 -9.92 17.39 3.44
N ASP A 149 -10.49 17.28 4.64
CA ASP A 149 -11.53 18.19 5.13
C ASP A 149 -11.01 19.63 5.28
N GLY A 150 -9.76 19.78 5.73
CA GLY A 150 -9.05 21.06 5.78
C GLY A 150 -8.87 21.68 4.39
N ALA A 151 -8.39 20.89 3.43
CA ALA A 151 -8.20 21.33 2.05
C ALA A 151 -9.52 21.67 1.35
N GLU A 152 -10.61 20.95 1.62
CA GLU A 152 -11.95 21.29 1.13
C GLU A 152 -12.49 22.59 1.71
N SER A 153 -12.19 22.85 2.99
CA SER A 153 -12.57 24.10 3.64
C SER A 153 -11.81 25.27 3.04
N ARG A 154 -10.51 25.11 2.76
CA ARG A 154 -9.73 26.10 2.01
C ARG A 154 -10.27 26.34 0.61
N ALA A 155 -10.64 25.30 -0.14
CA ALA A 155 -11.19 25.45 -1.49
C ALA A 155 -12.44 26.36 -1.49
N LYS A 156 -13.29 26.25 -0.47
CA LYS A 156 -14.47 27.13 -0.30
C LYS A 156 -14.08 28.57 0.01
N ALA A 157 -13.02 28.78 0.80
CA ALA A 157 -12.52 30.12 1.14
C ALA A 157 -11.89 30.83 -0.07
N ILE A 158 -11.08 30.10 -0.86
CA ILE A 158 -10.51 30.59 -2.12
C ILE A 158 -11.62 31.03 -3.08
N ALA A 159 -12.63 30.17 -3.30
CA ALA A 159 -13.75 30.47 -4.20
C ALA A 159 -14.62 31.65 -3.74
N ALA A 160 -14.62 31.96 -2.43
CA ALA A 160 -15.35 33.08 -1.87
C ALA A 160 -14.58 34.42 -1.93
N ASP A 161 -13.29 34.40 -2.30
CA ASP A 161 -12.37 35.55 -2.25
C ASP A 161 -12.35 36.26 -0.88
N ASP A 162 -12.63 35.51 0.19
CA ASP A 162 -12.65 35.95 1.59
C ASP A 162 -11.62 35.12 2.36
N THR A 163 -10.35 35.40 2.11
CA THR A 163 -9.26 34.59 2.65
C THR A 163 -7.98 35.40 2.89
N ASP A 164 -7.15 34.88 3.79
CA ASP A 164 -5.77 35.33 3.96
C ASP A 164 -4.89 34.53 2.99
N TRP A 165 -4.56 35.15 1.86
CA TRP A 165 -3.82 34.49 0.78
C TRP A 165 -2.43 34.00 1.19
N GLU A 166 -1.76 34.69 2.12
CA GLU A 166 -0.46 34.27 2.63
C GLU A 166 -0.62 32.96 3.42
N GLU A 167 -1.63 32.90 4.29
CA GLU A 167 -1.97 31.68 5.05
C GLU A 167 -2.36 30.52 4.12
N VAL A 168 -3.16 30.76 3.08
CA VAL A 168 -3.57 29.71 2.13
C VAL A 168 -2.38 29.16 1.35
N ILE A 169 -1.49 30.03 0.86
CA ILE A 169 -0.29 29.61 0.12
C ILE A 169 0.58 28.73 1.01
N ASP A 170 0.84 29.16 2.25
CA ASP A 170 1.65 28.40 3.20
C ASP A 170 1.01 27.05 3.56
N GLN A 171 -0.31 27.01 3.76
CA GLN A 171 -1.03 25.78 4.07
C GLN A 171 -1.01 24.78 2.89
N VAL A 172 -1.23 25.24 1.66
CA VAL A 172 -1.17 24.36 0.47
C VAL A 172 0.23 23.81 0.28
N ALA A 173 1.26 24.63 0.45
CA ALA A 173 2.65 24.18 0.36
C ALA A 173 2.99 23.14 1.45
N SER A 174 2.59 23.40 2.70
CA SER A 174 2.78 22.48 3.82
C SER A 174 2.06 21.15 3.60
N ASP A 175 0.81 21.19 3.13
CA ASP A 175 0.02 19.98 2.88
C ASP A 175 0.57 19.15 1.72
N GLU A 176 1.04 19.78 0.64
CA GLU A 176 1.68 19.08 -0.48
C GLU A 176 3.00 18.39 -0.05
N GLU A 177 3.81 19.06 0.77
CA GLU A 177 5.03 18.46 1.35
C GLU A 177 4.66 17.29 2.28
N TRP A 178 3.69 17.49 3.16
CA TRP A 178 3.22 16.45 4.07
C TRP A 178 2.67 15.25 3.30
N MET A 179 1.83 15.47 2.27
CA MET A 179 1.26 14.42 1.43
C MET A 179 2.32 13.57 0.75
N THR A 180 3.33 14.22 0.15
CA THR A 180 4.45 13.51 -0.48
C THR A 180 5.21 12.68 0.53
N ALA A 181 5.45 13.22 1.73
CA ALA A 181 6.13 12.49 2.78
C ALA A 181 5.33 11.29 3.30
N VAL A 182 4.00 11.40 3.44
CA VAL A 182 3.18 10.28 3.96
C VAL A 182 2.92 9.19 2.92
N GLU A 183 2.81 9.53 1.64
CA GLU A 183 2.73 8.54 0.55
C GLU A 183 4.00 7.66 0.51
N ASP A 184 5.19 8.29 0.49
CA ASP A 184 6.47 7.58 0.52
C ASP A 184 6.62 6.71 1.78
N ARG A 185 6.10 7.19 2.92
CA ARG A 185 6.15 6.46 4.19
C ARG A 185 5.17 5.30 4.23
N TRP A 186 3.97 5.44 3.66
CA TRP A 186 3.04 4.33 3.53
C TRP A 186 3.69 3.21 2.70
N GLU A 187 4.16 3.54 1.49
CA GLU A 187 4.77 2.57 0.58
C GLU A 187 5.97 1.85 1.24
N SER A 188 6.83 2.59 1.96
CA SER A 188 8.01 2.03 2.62
C SER A 188 7.74 1.25 3.91
N ARG A 189 6.58 1.43 4.56
CA ARG A 189 6.30 0.87 5.89
C ARG A 189 5.16 -0.14 5.91
N GLU A 190 4.32 -0.21 4.88
CA GLU A 190 3.21 -1.19 4.77
C GLU A 190 3.72 -2.61 5.03
N SER A 191 4.83 -3.00 4.40
CA SER A 191 5.41 -4.34 4.57
C SER A 191 5.85 -4.63 6.02
N TYR A 192 6.29 -3.61 6.76
CA TYR A 192 6.59 -3.78 8.19
C TYR A 192 5.31 -4.03 9.00
N LEU A 193 4.24 -3.30 8.71
CA LEU A 193 2.94 -3.47 9.39
C LEU A 193 2.32 -4.84 9.08
N LEU A 194 2.36 -5.28 7.81
CA LEU A 194 1.90 -6.61 7.40
C LEU A 194 2.70 -7.73 8.09
N GLN A 195 4.01 -7.56 8.28
CA GLN A 195 4.82 -8.53 9.02
C GLN A 195 4.40 -8.62 10.49
N LEU A 196 4.16 -7.48 11.14
CA LEU A 196 3.67 -7.46 12.53
C LEU A 196 2.34 -8.20 12.66
N ASP A 197 1.40 -7.95 11.75
CA ASP A 197 0.10 -8.64 11.73
C ASP A 197 0.29 -10.15 11.56
N GLY A 198 1.12 -10.56 10.60
CA GLY A 198 1.42 -11.97 10.33
C GLY A 198 2.06 -12.70 11.51
N LEU A 199 2.93 -12.02 12.28
CA LEU A 199 3.48 -12.57 13.51
C LEU A 199 2.39 -12.74 14.58
N LEU A 200 1.54 -11.73 14.77
CA LEU A 200 0.50 -11.75 15.80
C LEU A 200 -0.63 -12.77 15.53
N ARG A 201 -0.92 -13.07 14.26
CA ARG A 201 -1.91 -14.11 13.89
C ARG A 201 -1.59 -15.48 14.46
N PHE A 202 -0.31 -15.80 14.68
CA PHE A 202 0.07 -17.07 15.31
C PHE A 202 -0.49 -17.25 16.72
N ARG A 203 -0.77 -16.16 17.46
CA ARG A 203 -1.32 -16.23 18.82
C ARG A 203 -2.62 -17.03 18.91
N GLU A 204 -3.40 -17.05 17.83
CA GLU A 204 -4.69 -17.76 17.78
C GLU A 204 -4.59 -19.20 17.25
N LEU A 205 -3.43 -19.61 16.70
CA LEU A 205 -3.30 -20.86 15.93
C LEU A 205 -2.83 -22.06 16.75
N GLU A 206 -2.42 -21.89 18.01
CA GLU A 206 -1.96 -22.96 18.93
C GLU A 206 -1.20 -24.11 18.22
N ILE A 207 -0.17 -23.77 17.46
CA ILE A 207 0.64 -24.73 16.70
C ILE A 207 1.61 -25.46 17.63
N ASP A 208 1.50 -26.79 17.66
CA ASP A 208 2.20 -27.69 18.61
C ASP A 208 3.73 -27.57 18.61
N TRP A 209 4.35 -27.34 17.45
CA TRP A 209 5.81 -27.32 17.32
C TRP A 209 6.43 -25.94 17.59
N LEU A 210 5.61 -24.90 17.73
CA LEU A 210 6.09 -23.59 18.14
C LEU A 210 6.33 -23.57 19.65
N SER A 211 7.45 -22.98 20.05
CA SER A 211 7.87 -22.93 21.44
C SER A 211 7.00 -21.99 22.27
N GLN A 212 6.87 -22.28 23.57
CA GLN A 212 6.24 -21.33 24.50
C GLN A 212 6.95 -19.98 24.51
N SER A 213 8.29 -19.96 24.33
CA SER A 213 9.06 -18.73 24.21
C SER A 213 8.58 -17.88 23.03
N PHE A 214 8.27 -18.47 21.88
CA PHE A 214 7.73 -17.72 20.75
C PHE A 214 6.39 -17.06 21.10
N TYR A 215 5.47 -17.79 21.73
CA TYR A 215 4.18 -17.25 22.15
C TYR A 215 4.31 -16.16 23.23
N ASP A 216 5.24 -16.33 24.19
CA ASP A 216 5.52 -15.31 25.21
C ASP A 216 6.01 -14.00 24.56
N GLU A 217 6.85 -14.08 23.52
CA GLU A 217 7.30 -12.91 22.75
C GLU A 217 6.17 -12.28 21.92
N LEU A 218 5.25 -13.07 21.37
CA LEU A 218 4.07 -12.54 20.68
C LEU A 218 3.11 -11.81 21.63
N ASP A 219 2.93 -12.31 22.85
CA ASP A 219 2.14 -11.63 23.88
C ASP A 219 2.80 -10.31 24.31
N GLN A 220 4.14 -10.30 24.43
CA GLN A 220 4.88 -9.07 24.69
C GLN A 220 4.79 -8.08 23.52
N LEU A 221 4.91 -8.56 22.27
CA LEU A 221 4.76 -7.74 21.07
C LEU A 221 3.37 -7.12 20.98
N SER A 222 2.32 -7.89 21.27
CA SER A 222 0.95 -7.38 21.33
C SER A 222 0.83 -6.24 22.34
N GLN A 223 1.37 -6.40 23.55
CA GLN A 223 1.34 -5.36 24.59
C GLN A 223 2.14 -4.11 24.19
N GLN A 224 3.28 -4.29 23.52
CA GLN A 224 4.08 -3.17 23.00
C GLN A 224 3.29 -2.39 21.95
N LEU A 225 2.60 -3.08 21.03
CA LEU A 225 1.76 -2.43 20.02
C LEU A 225 0.56 -1.71 20.63
N ASP A 226 -0.10 -2.29 21.63
CA ASP A 226 -1.21 -1.62 22.34
C ASP A 226 -0.76 -0.28 22.95
N ASN A 227 0.44 -0.24 23.55
CA ASN A 227 1.01 0.98 24.12
C ASN A 227 1.37 2.04 23.06
N GLU A 228 1.58 1.61 21.82
CA GLU A 228 1.98 2.48 20.70
C GLU A 228 0.82 2.78 19.73
N SER A 229 -0.39 2.32 20.01
CA SER A 229 -1.59 2.48 19.17
C SER A 229 -1.96 3.94 18.83
N GLY A 230 -1.58 4.89 19.70
CA GLY A 230 -1.80 6.33 19.49
C GLY A 230 -0.64 7.06 18.81
N ARG A 231 0.40 6.36 18.37
CA ARG A 231 1.59 7.00 17.80
C ARG A 231 1.36 7.43 16.36
N GLU A 232 1.83 8.62 16.01
CA GLU A 232 1.89 9.13 14.64
C GLU A 232 3.05 8.47 13.87
N TRP A 233 2.96 7.16 13.67
CA TRP A 233 3.99 6.33 13.04
C TRP A 233 4.30 6.76 11.60
N TRP A 234 3.40 7.49 10.93
CA TRP A 234 3.60 8.10 9.62
C TRP A 234 4.47 9.37 9.65
N THR A 235 4.97 9.78 10.82
CA THR A 235 6.01 10.82 10.94
C THR A 235 7.40 10.17 10.98
N GLN A 236 8.46 10.96 10.79
CA GLN A 236 9.83 10.43 10.91
C GLN A 236 10.19 10.11 12.37
N GLU A 237 9.88 11.03 13.29
CA GLU A 237 10.14 10.86 14.73
C GLU A 237 9.24 9.76 15.32
N GLY A 238 7.96 9.77 14.98
CA GLY A 238 7.01 8.74 15.39
C GLY A 238 7.45 7.35 14.95
N TRP A 239 7.92 7.19 13.70
CA TRP A 239 8.43 5.91 13.23
C TRP A 239 9.65 5.40 14.00
N GLN A 240 10.66 6.26 14.22
CA GLN A 240 11.87 5.85 14.92
C GLN A 240 11.56 5.39 16.35
N SER A 241 10.67 6.10 17.03
CA SER A 241 10.26 5.70 18.37
C SER A 241 9.34 4.49 18.35
N PHE A 242 8.49 4.32 17.33
CA PHE A 242 7.66 3.12 17.16
C PHE A 242 8.54 1.88 17.04
N ASP A 243 9.46 1.86 16.08
CA ASP A 243 10.36 0.73 15.83
C ASP A 243 11.23 0.39 17.06
N GLN A 244 11.73 1.41 17.77
CA GLN A 244 12.50 1.23 19.01
C GLN A 244 11.68 0.69 20.18
N SER A 245 10.36 0.90 20.21
CA SER A 245 9.50 0.39 21.26
C SER A 245 9.14 -1.09 21.08
N LEU A 246 9.32 -1.64 19.87
CA LEU A 246 8.94 -3.01 19.51
C LEU A 246 10.08 -4.03 19.67
N ASP A 247 10.79 -3.99 20.80
CA ASP A 247 11.92 -4.90 21.07
C ASP A 247 11.55 -6.39 20.92
N ALA A 248 10.31 -6.78 21.24
CA ALA A 248 9.86 -8.17 21.16
C ALA A 248 9.76 -8.67 19.71
N ARG A 249 9.65 -7.79 18.70
CA ARG A 249 9.54 -8.17 17.30
C ARG A 249 10.74 -9.01 16.85
N LEU A 250 11.96 -8.53 17.11
CA LEU A 250 13.18 -9.22 16.65
C LEU A 250 13.41 -10.53 17.42
N THR A 251 13.00 -10.59 18.67
CA THR A 251 13.06 -11.81 19.49
C THR A 251 12.04 -12.84 19.00
N ALA A 252 10.81 -12.43 18.70
CA ALA A 252 9.78 -13.28 18.10
C ALA A 252 10.24 -13.83 16.73
N ILE A 253 10.82 -12.98 15.87
CA ILE A 253 11.43 -13.43 14.59
C ILE A 253 12.49 -14.49 14.83
N SER A 254 13.40 -14.25 15.78
CA SER A 254 14.49 -15.20 16.06
C SER A 254 13.97 -16.53 16.61
N ALA A 255 12.97 -16.49 17.50
CA ALA A 255 12.32 -17.68 18.04
C ALA A 255 11.59 -18.46 16.93
N LEU A 256 10.90 -17.78 16.02
CA LEU A 256 10.24 -18.41 14.88
C LEU A 256 11.25 -19.09 13.93
N GLU A 257 12.38 -18.45 13.64
CA GLU A 257 13.47 -19.02 12.84
C GLU A 257 14.04 -20.30 13.50
N GLU A 258 14.24 -20.24 14.83
CA GLU A 258 14.77 -21.36 15.62
C GLU A 258 13.79 -22.53 15.68
N ASP A 259 12.52 -22.27 15.97
CA ASP A 259 11.46 -23.29 16.03
C ASP A 259 11.28 -23.97 14.68
N TRP A 260 11.23 -23.19 13.59
CA TRP A 260 11.15 -23.73 12.24
C TRP A 260 12.36 -24.59 11.89
N SER A 261 13.58 -24.11 12.17
CA SER A 261 14.80 -24.86 11.90
C SER A 261 14.86 -26.16 12.71
N THR A 262 14.41 -26.13 13.97
CA THR A 262 14.36 -27.30 14.84
C THR A 262 13.34 -28.31 14.31
N GLN A 263 12.12 -27.87 14.02
CA GLN A 263 11.05 -28.73 13.52
C GLN A 263 11.46 -29.44 12.23
N VAL A 264 12.03 -28.71 11.28
CA VAL A 264 12.49 -29.26 10.01
C VAL A 264 13.64 -30.27 10.18
N ALA A 265 14.54 -30.02 11.12
CA ALA A 265 15.68 -30.90 11.39
C ALA A 265 15.26 -32.19 12.11
N GLU A 266 14.41 -32.09 13.13
CA GLU A 266 13.95 -33.26 13.90
C GLU A 266 13.11 -34.21 13.05
N THR A 267 12.27 -33.66 12.18
CA THR A 267 11.34 -34.44 11.35
C THR A 267 11.92 -34.86 10.01
N ASN A 268 13.07 -34.32 9.62
CA ASN A 268 13.64 -34.46 8.29
C ASN A 268 12.68 -34.04 7.16
N ALA A 269 11.72 -33.15 7.45
CA ALA A 269 10.70 -32.71 6.50
C ALA A 269 11.30 -32.09 5.24
N LYS A 270 12.37 -31.29 5.38
CA LYS A 270 13.07 -30.66 4.24
C LYS A 270 13.70 -31.68 3.30
N SER A 271 14.26 -32.78 3.82
CA SER A 271 14.82 -33.83 2.98
C SER A 271 13.73 -34.48 2.14
N LEU A 272 12.59 -34.82 2.76
CA LEU A 272 11.46 -35.38 2.04
C LEU A 272 10.89 -34.38 1.02
N ALA A 273 10.68 -33.12 1.39
CA ALA A 273 10.19 -32.10 0.47
C ALA A 273 11.11 -31.94 -0.75
N THR A 274 12.42 -31.97 -0.55
CA THR A 274 13.43 -31.91 -1.64
C THR A 274 13.35 -33.14 -2.55
N GLU A 275 13.13 -34.34 -2.00
CA GLU A 275 12.98 -35.58 -2.77
C GLU A 275 11.68 -35.57 -3.61
N LEU A 276 10.61 -34.97 -3.09
CA LEU A 276 9.33 -34.83 -3.79
C LEU A 276 9.37 -33.72 -4.85
N GLU A 277 10.29 -32.76 -4.73
CA GLU A 277 10.48 -31.67 -5.67
C GLU A 277 10.95 -32.21 -7.03
N GLY A 278 10.20 -31.92 -8.09
CA GLY A 278 10.54 -32.41 -9.44
C GLY A 278 10.32 -33.91 -9.67
N HIS A 279 9.74 -34.63 -8.71
CA HIS A 279 9.44 -36.04 -8.86
C HIS A 279 8.45 -36.30 -10.03
N GLN A 280 8.80 -37.22 -10.93
CA GLN A 280 8.10 -37.42 -12.21
C GLN A 280 6.63 -37.82 -12.08
N TRP A 281 6.24 -38.38 -10.93
CA TRP A 281 4.86 -38.78 -10.63
C TRP A 281 4.05 -37.72 -9.89
N LEU A 282 4.70 -36.69 -9.34
CA LEU A 282 4.06 -35.63 -8.56
C LEU A 282 3.73 -34.39 -9.40
N ILE A 283 3.56 -34.60 -10.72
CA ILE A 283 3.04 -33.62 -11.68
C ILE A 283 1.56 -33.28 -11.43
N PRO A 284 1.03 -32.17 -11.96
CA PRO A 284 -0.38 -31.82 -11.81
C PRO A 284 -1.34 -32.97 -12.21
N PRO A 285 -2.47 -33.18 -11.48
CA PRO A 285 -3.38 -34.29 -11.74
C PRO A 285 -3.87 -34.38 -13.20
N LEU A 286 -4.10 -33.23 -13.84
CA LEU A 286 -4.56 -33.13 -15.22
C LEU A 286 -3.53 -33.57 -16.27
N GLN A 287 -2.26 -33.74 -15.86
CA GLN A 287 -1.18 -34.21 -16.72
C GLN A 287 -0.89 -35.70 -16.54
N LEU A 288 -1.54 -36.37 -15.58
CA LEU A 288 -1.44 -37.81 -15.44
C LEU A 288 -2.24 -38.52 -16.56
N PRO A 289 -1.78 -39.68 -17.06
CA PRO A 289 -2.54 -40.45 -18.03
C PRO A 289 -3.89 -40.94 -17.47
N GLU A 290 -4.99 -40.48 -18.06
CA GLU A 290 -6.38 -40.70 -17.59
C GLU A 290 -6.79 -42.19 -17.45
N HIS A 291 -6.05 -43.10 -18.08
CA HIS A 291 -6.36 -44.51 -18.09
C HIS A 291 -5.32 -45.40 -17.44
N SER A 292 -4.14 -44.87 -17.12
CA SER A 292 -3.05 -45.67 -16.55
C SER A 292 -2.88 -45.46 -15.05
N VAL A 293 -3.34 -44.34 -14.49
CA VAL A 293 -3.17 -44.03 -13.07
C VAL A 293 -4.52 -44.03 -12.37
N HIS A 294 -4.83 -45.12 -11.67
CA HIS A 294 -6.13 -45.32 -11.04
C HIS A 294 -6.31 -44.49 -9.76
N ASP A 295 -7.57 -44.22 -9.42
CA ASP A 295 -7.93 -43.20 -8.44
C ASP A 295 -7.49 -43.58 -7.01
N GLY A 296 -7.48 -44.86 -6.67
CA GLY A 296 -6.98 -45.37 -5.39
C GLY A 296 -5.48 -45.10 -5.19
N PHE A 297 -4.65 -45.28 -6.22
CA PHE A 297 -3.23 -44.92 -6.18
C PHE A 297 -3.04 -43.40 -6.06
N GLN A 298 -3.84 -42.61 -6.80
CA GLN A 298 -3.81 -41.16 -6.69
C GLN A 298 -4.17 -40.69 -5.28
N SER A 299 -5.29 -41.17 -4.71
CA SER A 299 -5.75 -40.75 -3.39
C SER A 299 -4.89 -41.29 -2.25
N GLY A 300 -4.33 -42.50 -2.41
CA GLY A 300 -3.56 -43.16 -1.37
C GLY A 300 -2.13 -42.64 -1.24
N TYR A 301 -1.52 -42.24 -2.37
CA TYR A 301 -0.10 -41.90 -2.43
C TYR A 301 0.15 -40.54 -3.05
N LEU A 302 -0.28 -40.30 -4.30
CA LEU A 302 0.13 -39.09 -5.03
C LEU A 302 -0.46 -37.79 -4.46
N ARG A 303 -1.76 -37.77 -4.12
CA ARG A 303 -2.43 -36.58 -3.55
C ARG A 303 -1.84 -36.22 -2.17
N PRO A 304 -1.67 -37.16 -1.22
CA PRO A 304 -1.01 -36.87 0.06
C PRO A 304 0.40 -36.31 -0.09
N LEU A 305 1.22 -36.89 -0.98
CA LEU A 305 2.60 -36.44 -1.21
C LEU A 305 2.67 -35.04 -1.84
N ARG A 306 1.78 -34.75 -2.81
CA ARG A 306 1.65 -33.39 -3.38
C ARG A 306 1.21 -32.40 -2.31
N HIS A 307 0.19 -32.77 -1.53
CA HIS A 307 -0.29 -31.92 -0.45
C HIS A 307 0.82 -31.60 0.56
N PHE A 308 1.57 -32.60 1.03
CA PHE A 308 2.71 -32.38 1.92
C PHE A 308 3.75 -31.43 1.32
N ARG A 309 4.16 -31.65 0.06
CA ARG A 309 5.12 -30.79 -0.64
C ARG A 309 4.61 -29.34 -0.72
N ASP A 310 3.38 -29.15 -1.20
CA ASP A 310 2.80 -27.83 -1.41
C ASP A 310 2.59 -27.09 -0.08
N THR A 311 2.19 -27.81 0.98
CA THR A 311 2.06 -27.26 2.35
C THR A 311 3.43 -26.88 2.92
N HIS A 312 4.45 -27.75 2.81
CA HIS A 312 5.81 -27.44 3.27
C HIS A 312 6.38 -26.20 2.56
N GLU A 313 6.23 -26.11 1.23
CA GLU A 313 6.66 -24.94 0.46
C GLU A 313 5.94 -23.65 0.92
N SER A 314 4.62 -23.74 1.14
CA SER A 314 3.82 -22.60 1.61
C SER A 314 4.25 -22.14 3.00
N ILE A 315 4.46 -23.07 3.94
CA ILE A 315 4.96 -22.76 5.28
C ILE A 315 6.37 -22.17 5.20
N GLN A 316 7.28 -22.77 4.43
CA GLN A 316 8.64 -22.24 4.29
C GLN A 316 8.65 -20.82 3.72
N ALA A 317 7.85 -20.54 2.69
CA ALA A 317 7.72 -19.21 2.12
C ALA A 317 7.12 -18.21 3.11
N CYS A 318 6.12 -18.64 3.89
CA CYS A 318 5.52 -17.85 4.97
C CYS A 318 6.55 -17.49 6.04
N ILE A 319 7.25 -18.47 6.60
CA ILE A 319 8.30 -18.22 7.60
C ILE A 319 9.37 -17.29 7.03
N SER A 320 9.86 -17.53 5.80
CA SER A 320 10.89 -16.68 5.18
C SER A 320 10.47 -15.22 5.02
N ALA A 321 9.19 -14.96 4.71
CA ALA A 321 8.66 -13.61 4.60
C ALA A 321 8.54 -12.94 5.98
N LEU A 322 8.03 -13.67 6.98
CA LEU A 322 7.83 -13.14 8.34
C LEU A 322 9.13 -12.97 9.12
N THR A 323 10.19 -13.69 8.77
CA THR A 323 11.49 -13.57 9.43
C THR A 323 12.46 -12.62 8.72
N ASN A 324 12.04 -11.96 7.63
CA ASN A 324 12.83 -10.88 7.04
C ASN A 324 12.97 -9.72 8.04
N ARG A 325 14.18 -9.49 8.56
CA ARG A 325 14.41 -8.48 9.59
C ARG A 325 14.19 -7.04 9.10
N GLU A 326 14.31 -6.82 7.80
CA GLU A 326 14.15 -5.51 7.15
C GLU A 326 13.18 -5.65 5.97
N PRO A 327 11.86 -5.80 6.22
CA PRO A 327 10.87 -5.87 5.16
C PRO A 327 10.83 -4.55 4.39
N GLY A 328 10.95 -4.62 3.06
CA GLY A 328 10.99 -3.47 2.17
C GLY A 328 9.77 -3.37 1.24
N THR A 329 9.74 -2.34 0.40
CA THR A 329 8.64 -2.05 -0.54
C THR A 329 8.30 -3.19 -1.51
N HIS A 330 9.21 -4.14 -1.71
CA HIS A 330 9.03 -5.25 -2.65
C HIS A 330 8.49 -6.53 -1.99
N ASP A 331 8.34 -6.53 -0.66
CA ASP A 331 7.95 -7.71 0.11
C ASP A 331 6.43 -7.84 0.30
N GLU A 332 5.66 -6.80 -0.03
CA GLU A 332 4.21 -6.73 0.11
C GLU A 332 3.51 -8.01 -0.35
N ARG A 333 3.79 -8.46 -1.58
CA ARG A 333 3.15 -9.65 -2.16
C ARG A 333 3.49 -10.94 -1.41
N SER A 334 4.73 -11.07 -0.94
CA SER A 334 5.18 -12.24 -0.19
C SER A 334 4.55 -12.26 1.19
N LEU A 335 4.43 -11.10 1.83
CA LEU A 335 3.77 -10.93 3.12
C LEU A 335 2.27 -11.18 3.03
N LYS A 336 1.56 -10.65 2.03
CA LYS A 336 0.12 -10.94 1.82
C LYS A 336 -0.14 -12.43 1.62
N ARG A 337 0.75 -13.14 0.91
CA ARG A 337 0.70 -14.60 0.83
C ARG A 337 0.97 -15.27 2.19
N ALA A 338 1.93 -14.76 2.97
CA ALA A 338 2.21 -15.26 4.31
C ALA A 338 0.99 -15.10 5.22
N LEU A 339 0.31 -13.95 5.21
CA LEU A 339 -0.93 -13.72 5.97
C LEU A 339 -2.01 -14.78 5.67
N GLY A 340 -2.24 -15.10 4.39
CA GLY A 340 -3.16 -16.18 4.01
C GLY A 340 -2.71 -17.56 4.47
N THR A 341 -1.40 -17.78 4.60
CA THR A 341 -0.82 -19.03 5.11
C THR A 341 -0.90 -19.12 6.64
N VAL A 342 -0.76 -18.00 7.37
CA VAL A 342 -1.02 -17.92 8.81
C VAL A 342 -2.53 -17.89 9.07
N SER A 343 -3.16 -19.01 8.81
CA SER A 343 -4.59 -19.22 9.03
C SER A 343 -4.86 -20.60 9.62
N SER A 344 -6.03 -20.76 10.23
CA SER A 344 -6.52 -22.03 10.77
C SER A 344 -6.79 -23.10 9.70
N THR A 345 -6.77 -22.72 8.42
CA THR A 345 -6.96 -23.64 7.30
C THR A 345 -5.67 -24.30 6.83
N THR A 346 -4.51 -23.74 7.21
CA THR A 346 -3.21 -24.30 6.89
C THR A 346 -2.94 -25.52 7.77
N ASP A 347 -2.51 -26.60 7.15
CA ASP A 347 -2.20 -27.86 7.83
C ASP A 347 -0.80 -27.82 8.48
N TRP A 348 -0.68 -27.03 9.54
CA TRP A 348 0.56 -26.87 10.32
C TRP A 348 1.05 -28.20 10.92
N ASP A 349 0.12 -29.10 11.24
CA ASP A 349 0.39 -30.43 11.76
C ASP A 349 1.02 -31.37 10.72
N SER A 350 0.98 -31.03 9.43
CA SER A 350 1.59 -31.85 8.36
C SER A 350 3.09 -32.12 8.60
N LEU A 351 3.72 -31.28 9.40
CA LEU A 351 5.12 -31.35 9.78
C LEU A 351 5.38 -32.19 11.03
N ASN A 352 4.36 -32.71 11.71
CA ASN A 352 4.56 -33.60 12.86
C ASN A 352 5.35 -34.85 12.45
N MET A 353 6.27 -35.32 13.30
CA MET A 353 7.11 -36.51 13.07
C MET A 353 6.31 -37.71 12.53
N ASN A 354 5.19 -38.05 13.17
CA ASN A 354 4.37 -39.20 12.77
C ASN A 354 3.80 -39.03 11.35
N ARG A 355 3.46 -37.80 10.96
CA ARG A 355 2.92 -37.50 9.63
C ARG A 355 4.01 -37.50 8.58
N VAL A 356 5.16 -36.90 8.87
CA VAL A 356 6.33 -36.93 7.98
C VAL A 356 6.80 -38.36 7.73
N ASP A 357 6.86 -39.21 8.77
CA ASP A 357 7.17 -40.63 8.63
C ASP A 357 6.14 -41.34 7.74
N SER A 358 4.84 -41.08 7.94
CA SER A 358 3.80 -41.65 7.07
C SER A 358 3.92 -41.20 5.61
N TYR A 359 4.29 -39.94 5.36
CA TYR A 359 4.56 -39.46 4.00
C TYR A 359 5.83 -40.11 3.43
N ARG A 360 6.86 -40.34 4.23
CA ARG A 360 8.07 -41.05 3.81
C ARG A 360 7.77 -42.49 3.41
N GLU A 361 7.00 -43.23 4.20
CA GLU A 361 6.55 -44.59 3.85
C GLU A 361 5.78 -44.60 2.52
N LYS A 362 4.91 -43.61 2.29
CA LYS A 362 4.19 -43.45 1.02
C LYS A 362 5.14 -43.17 -0.14
N TYR A 363 6.13 -42.31 0.06
CA TYR A 363 7.13 -41.98 -0.94
C TYR A 363 7.98 -43.21 -1.31
N GLU A 364 8.47 -43.94 -0.31
CA GLU A 364 9.21 -45.19 -0.51
C GLU A 364 8.37 -46.23 -1.27
N THR A 365 7.07 -46.32 -0.98
CA THR A 365 6.14 -47.20 -1.72
C THR A 365 6.03 -46.78 -3.19
N VAL A 366 5.93 -45.48 -3.48
CA VAL A 366 5.88 -44.97 -4.86
C VAL A 366 7.19 -45.28 -5.58
N GLU A 367 8.34 -45.02 -4.95
CA GLU A 367 9.65 -45.33 -5.53
C GLU A 367 9.86 -46.83 -5.79
N GLN A 368 9.39 -47.70 -4.90
CA GLN A 368 9.45 -49.15 -5.12
C GLN A 368 8.58 -49.61 -6.29
N LEU A 369 7.38 -49.03 -6.45
CA LEU A 369 6.42 -49.46 -7.46
C LEU A 369 6.75 -48.90 -8.85
N VAL A 370 7.19 -47.65 -8.92
CA VAL A 370 7.30 -46.90 -10.18
C VAL A 370 8.58 -46.06 -10.29
N GLY A 371 9.51 -46.20 -9.35
CA GLY A 371 10.78 -45.47 -9.34
C GLY A 371 11.55 -45.64 -10.66
N GLY A 372 12.00 -44.53 -11.21
CA GLY A 372 12.74 -44.47 -12.48
C GLY A 372 11.91 -44.72 -13.75
N THR A 373 10.60 -44.94 -13.65
CA THR A 373 9.69 -45.07 -14.80
C THR A 373 8.77 -43.86 -14.88
N ARG A 374 8.47 -43.34 -16.07
CA ARG A 374 7.55 -42.20 -16.20
C ARG A 374 6.07 -42.63 -16.19
N PRO A 375 5.13 -41.75 -15.79
CA PRO A 375 3.71 -42.06 -15.82
C PRO A 375 3.19 -42.51 -17.20
N ASP A 376 3.74 -41.97 -18.29
CA ASP A 376 3.36 -42.30 -19.68
C ASP A 376 3.94 -43.64 -20.17
N GLU A 377 4.92 -44.20 -19.47
CA GLU A 377 5.59 -45.45 -19.82
C GLU A 377 4.90 -46.68 -19.21
N ILE A 378 3.89 -46.49 -18.35
CA ILE A 378 3.15 -47.57 -17.71
C ILE A 378 1.76 -47.81 -18.34
N GLU A 379 1.38 -49.07 -18.46
CA GLU A 379 0.03 -49.41 -18.92
C GLU A 379 -1.03 -49.24 -17.81
N GLY A 380 -0.64 -49.35 -16.54
CA GLY A 380 -1.56 -49.31 -15.40
C GLY A 380 -0.88 -49.37 -14.03
N VAL A 381 -1.30 -48.53 -13.10
CA VAL A 381 -0.94 -48.56 -11.67
C VAL A 381 -2.17 -48.28 -10.82
N GLY A 382 -2.34 -49.04 -9.75
CA GLY A 382 -3.49 -48.98 -8.86
C GLY A 382 -3.26 -49.75 -7.57
N VAL A 383 -4.14 -49.55 -6.59
CA VAL A 383 -4.10 -50.22 -5.28
C VAL A 383 -5.17 -51.31 -5.24
N LEU A 384 -4.81 -52.50 -4.76
CA LEU A 384 -5.78 -53.60 -4.57
C LEU A 384 -6.89 -53.17 -3.59
N PHE A 385 -8.12 -53.65 -3.82
CA PHE A 385 -9.39 -53.21 -3.21
C PHE A 385 -9.86 -51.79 -3.59
N GLY A 386 -8.96 -50.83 -3.78
CA GLY A 386 -9.32 -49.48 -4.26
C GLY A 386 -9.60 -49.42 -5.76
N ASP A 387 -8.78 -50.12 -6.55
CA ASP A 387 -8.75 -50.05 -8.00
C ASP A 387 -9.01 -51.42 -8.67
N GLU A 388 -9.53 -52.40 -7.92
CA GLU A 388 -9.63 -53.80 -8.37
C GLU A 388 -10.36 -53.94 -9.72
N SER A 389 -11.49 -53.27 -9.89
CA SER A 389 -12.27 -53.34 -11.13
C SER A 389 -11.54 -52.75 -12.34
N ALA A 390 -10.82 -51.64 -12.12
CA ALA A 390 -10.06 -50.95 -13.15
C ALA A 390 -8.80 -51.75 -13.53
N LEU A 391 -8.06 -52.22 -12.53
CA LEU A 391 -6.89 -53.10 -12.71
C LEU A 391 -7.26 -54.40 -13.41
N LYS A 392 -8.36 -55.04 -13.01
CA LYS A 392 -8.84 -56.27 -13.66
C LYS A 392 -9.18 -56.04 -15.13
N SER A 393 -9.88 -54.96 -15.44
CA SER A 393 -10.26 -54.61 -16.82
C SER A 393 -9.03 -54.37 -17.70
N GLN A 394 -8.02 -53.69 -17.16
CA GLN A 394 -6.74 -53.51 -17.84
C GLN A 394 -5.98 -54.83 -18.03
N PHE A 395 -5.89 -55.65 -17.00
CA PHE A 395 -5.22 -56.95 -17.08
C PHE A 395 -5.87 -57.86 -18.11
N GLU A 396 -7.20 -57.93 -18.15
CA GLU A 396 -7.93 -58.67 -19.18
C GLU A 396 -7.63 -58.16 -20.60
N ARG A 397 -7.41 -56.85 -20.77
CA ARG A 397 -7.01 -56.26 -22.06
C ARG A 397 -5.57 -56.66 -22.45
N ILE A 398 -4.65 -56.66 -21.50
CA ILE A 398 -3.24 -57.05 -21.72
C ILE A 398 -3.16 -58.53 -22.09
N VAL A 399 -3.78 -59.42 -21.31
CA VAL A 399 -3.78 -60.87 -21.57
C VAL A 399 -4.43 -61.22 -22.92
N LYS A 400 -5.44 -60.46 -23.36
CA LYS A 400 -6.06 -60.66 -24.68
C LYS A 400 -5.15 -60.23 -25.84
N SER A 401 -4.20 -59.34 -25.61
CA SER A 401 -3.36 -58.74 -26.66
C SER A 401 -1.90 -59.20 -26.64
N ARG A 402 -1.39 -59.70 -25.51
CA ARG A 402 0.01 -60.09 -25.28
C ARG A 402 0.12 -61.22 -24.24
N ASN A 403 1.29 -61.86 -24.17
CA ASN A 403 1.68 -62.71 -23.05
C ASN A 403 2.46 -61.85 -22.03
N PRO A 404 1.83 -61.41 -20.92
CA PRO A 404 2.51 -60.57 -19.95
C PRO A 404 3.56 -61.34 -19.15
N THR A 405 4.64 -60.66 -18.78
CA THR A 405 5.63 -61.11 -17.79
C THR A 405 5.26 -60.51 -16.44
N ILE A 406 5.25 -61.35 -15.41
CA ILE A 406 4.91 -60.93 -14.04
C ILE A 406 6.18 -60.91 -13.21
N GLU A 407 6.52 -59.73 -12.68
CA GLU A 407 7.64 -59.51 -11.77
C GLU A 407 7.07 -59.19 -10.37
N GLN A 408 7.45 -59.98 -9.38
CA GLN A 408 7.12 -59.68 -7.98
C GLN A 408 8.16 -58.71 -7.42
N ILE A 409 7.67 -57.66 -6.78
CA ILE A 409 8.47 -56.69 -6.05
C ILE A 409 7.98 -56.63 -4.60
N ASP A 410 8.74 -56.01 -3.72
CA ASP A 410 8.26 -55.83 -2.35
C ASP A 410 7.02 -54.93 -2.35
N GLY A 411 5.98 -55.34 -1.63
CA GLY A 411 4.70 -54.63 -1.58
C GLY A 411 3.83 -54.66 -2.85
N GLY A 412 4.23 -55.32 -3.95
CA GLY A 412 3.46 -55.25 -5.20
C GLY A 412 3.85 -56.21 -6.33
N VAL A 413 3.24 -56.01 -7.50
CA VAL A 413 3.50 -56.81 -8.71
C VAL A 413 3.55 -55.88 -9.92
N ILE A 414 4.61 -55.99 -10.71
CA ILE A 414 4.75 -55.29 -12.00
C ILE A 414 4.41 -56.27 -13.13
N ILE A 415 3.57 -55.84 -14.07
CA ILE A 415 3.13 -56.63 -15.22
C ILE A 415 3.65 -55.95 -16.49
N LYS A 416 4.55 -56.63 -17.22
CA LYS A 416 5.23 -56.12 -18.43
C LYS A 416 4.75 -56.81 -19.70
#